data_AF-A0A419J074-F1
#
_entry.id   AF-A0A419J074-F1
#
_cell.length_a   1.000
_cell.length_b   1.000
_cell.length_c   1.000
_cell.angle_alpha   90.00
_cell.angle_beta   90.00
_cell.angle_gamma   90.00
#
_symmetry.space_group_name_H-M   'P 1'
#
loop_
_entity.id
_entity.type
_entity.pdbx_description
1 polymer ?
#
loop_
_entity_poly.entity_id
_entity_poly.type
_entity_poly.pdbx_seq_one_letter_code
_entity_poly.pdbx_strand_id
1 'polypeptide(L)'
;MLQKFLIILAIVLVALVGLILFHPDSPFQCLRLPQYESTGNNTFGLIAKRDPCLGKAAAKFNAPRLCGYAFDKQYCLSEFAQSGQSTDSCKQLQGTENQDYCIRNIAVIEKKDPQFCLQISDDIAADNCLMDLSGTAIEVDYCENFRQKNTAFYATCLSNVARNTQDSSLCNPIQLFSIFNARELFLNCIQNATGE
;
A
#
# COMPACT_ATOMS: atom_id res chain seq x y z
N MET A 1 -50.15 -13.78 -21.38
CA MET A 1 -48.70 -14.10 -21.37
C MET A 1 -47.87 -13.02 -20.65
N LEU A 2 -48.10 -11.73 -20.92
CA LEU A 2 -47.35 -10.62 -20.33
C LEU A 2 -47.32 -10.58 -18.79
N GLN A 3 -48.45 -10.82 -18.12
CA GLN A 3 -48.53 -10.79 -16.65
C GLN A 3 -47.63 -11.85 -15.99
N LYS A 4 -47.55 -13.06 -16.56
CA LYS A 4 -46.68 -14.13 -16.04
C LYS A 4 -45.20 -13.77 -16.20
N PHE A 5 -44.83 -13.12 -17.30
CA PHE A 5 -43.48 -12.64 -17.54
C PHE A 5 -43.05 -11.57 -16.52
N LEU A 6 -43.93 -10.61 -16.21
CA LEU A 6 -43.65 -9.57 -15.21
C LEU A 6 -43.44 -10.15 -13.81
N ILE A 7 -44.22 -11.16 -13.42
CA ILE A 7 -44.06 -11.83 -12.12
C ILE A 7 -42.71 -12.55 -12.05
N ILE A 8 -42.33 -13.29 -13.09
CA ILE A 8 -41.05 -13.99 -13.15
C ILE A 8 -39.89 -12.98 -13.09
N LEU A 9 -39.97 -11.89 -13.84
CA LEU A 9 -38.96 -10.83 -13.80
C LEU A 9 -38.82 -10.22 -12.40
N ALA A 10 -39.94 -9.94 -11.71
CA ALA A 10 -39.91 -9.42 -10.35
C ALA A 10 -39.26 -10.39 -9.36
N ILE A 11 -39.56 -11.69 -9.44
CA ILE A 11 -38.94 -12.70 -8.59
C ILE A 11 -37.44 -12.78 -8.83
N VAL A 12 -37.00 -12.77 -10.09
CA VAL A 12 -35.57 -12.78 -10.45
C VAL A 12 -34.87 -11.54 -9.91
N LEU A 13 -35.48 -10.36 -10.03
CA LEU A 13 -34.92 -9.12 -9.47
C LEU A 13 -34.79 -9.18 -7.94
N VAL A 14 -35.81 -9.67 -7.23
CA VAL A 14 -35.75 -9.82 -5.77
C VAL A 14 -34.66 -10.83 -5.36
N ALA A 15 -34.55 -11.96 -6.07
CA ALA A 15 -33.51 -12.94 -5.81
C ALA A 15 -32.10 -12.37 -6.05
N LEU A 16 -31.90 -11.62 -7.14
CA LEU A 16 -30.64 -10.94 -7.43
C LEU A 16 -30.29 -9.90 -6.38
N VAL A 17 -31.25 -9.09 -5.94
CA VAL A 17 -31.06 -8.13 -4.84
C VAL A 17 -30.70 -8.86 -3.55
N GLY A 18 -31.38 -9.97 -3.23
CA GLY A 18 -31.04 -10.80 -2.08
C GLY A 18 -29.59 -11.31 -2.14
N LEU A 19 -29.17 -11.89 -3.27
CA LEU A 19 -27.81 -12.38 -3.45
C LEU A 19 -26.76 -11.27 -3.26
N ILE A 20 -27.04 -10.06 -3.74
CA ILE A 20 -26.15 -8.90 -3.55
C ILE A 20 -26.09 -8.45 -2.08
N LEU A 21 -27.25 -8.40 -1.40
CA LEU A 21 -27.34 -7.95 -0.01
C LEU A 21 -26.74 -8.95 0.99
N PHE A 22 -26.89 -10.25 0.74
CA PHE A 22 -26.45 -11.32 1.64
C PHE A 22 -25.08 -11.91 1.30
N HIS A 23 -24.42 -11.43 0.25
CA HIS A 23 -23.04 -11.84 -0.04
C HIS A 23 -22.13 -11.52 1.16
N PRO A 24 -21.18 -12.41 1.55
CA PRO A 24 -20.24 -12.18 2.66
C PRO A 24 -19.49 -10.84 2.54
N ASP A 25 -19.14 -10.46 1.31
CA ASP A 25 -18.46 -9.20 1.04
C ASP A 25 -19.40 -7.99 0.82
N SER A 26 -20.69 -8.10 1.16
CA SER A 26 -21.60 -6.98 0.98
C SER A 26 -21.25 -5.87 1.98
N PRO A 27 -21.35 -4.58 1.58
CA PRO A 27 -21.04 -3.45 2.47
C PRO A 27 -21.99 -3.41 3.66
N PHE A 28 -23.18 -4.02 3.52
CA PHE A 28 -24.18 -4.13 4.56
C PHE A 28 -23.72 -5.03 5.72
N GLN A 29 -22.82 -5.97 5.49
CA GLN A 29 -22.24 -6.76 6.58
C GLN A 29 -21.38 -5.90 7.49
N CYS A 30 -20.57 -5.00 6.92
CA CYS A 30 -19.77 -4.05 7.69
C CYS A 30 -20.63 -3.11 8.53
N LEU A 31 -21.79 -2.68 8.00
CA LEU A 31 -22.73 -1.80 8.71
C LEU A 31 -23.50 -2.51 9.83
N ARG A 32 -23.62 -3.84 9.78
CA ARG A 32 -24.24 -4.63 10.86
C ARG A 32 -23.30 -4.87 12.02
N LEU A 33 -22.00 -4.59 11.88
CA LEU A 33 -21.07 -4.65 13.00
C LEU A 33 -21.49 -3.60 14.04
N PRO A 34 -21.66 -3.99 15.32
CA PRO A 34 -22.15 -3.09 16.34
C PRO A 34 -21.28 -1.84 16.39
N GLN A 35 -21.92 -0.67 16.33
CA GLN A 35 -21.20 0.60 16.34
C GLN A 35 -20.51 0.84 17.68
N TYR A 36 -21.06 0.26 18.76
CA TYR A 36 -20.58 0.38 20.12
C TYR A 36 -21.35 -0.62 21.00
N GLU A 37 -20.72 -1.72 21.41
CA GLU A 37 -21.19 -2.49 22.56
C GLU A 37 -20.17 -2.30 23.69
N SER A 38 -20.45 -1.32 24.55
CA SER A 38 -19.73 -1.13 25.81
C SER A 38 -20.21 -2.13 26.84
N THR A 39 -19.83 -3.39 26.66
CA THR A 39 -19.97 -4.41 27.70
C THR A 39 -18.58 -4.83 28.15
N GLY A 40 -17.91 -3.97 28.93
CA GLY A 40 -16.69 -4.29 29.68
C GLY A 40 -15.40 -4.31 28.85
N ASN A 41 -14.46 -3.42 29.22
CA ASN A 41 -13.02 -3.37 28.93
C ASN A 41 -12.47 -3.63 27.50
N ASN A 42 -13.29 -3.96 26.49
CA ASN A 42 -12.84 -4.37 25.15
C ASN A 42 -13.44 -3.53 24.00
N THR A 43 -13.92 -2.31 24.28
CA THR A 43 -14.52 -1.40 23.28
C THR A 43 -13.59 -1.08 22.10
N PHE A 44 -12.26 -1.16 22.28
CA PHE A 44 -11.29 -0.91 21.22
C PHE A 44 -11.32 -1.98 20.10
N GLY A 45 -11.69 -3.23 20.43
CA GLY A 45 -11.63 -4.35 19.47
C GLY A 45 -12.73 -4.36 18.41
N LEU A 46 -13.89 -3.75 18.66
CA LEU A 46 -15.01 -3.72 17.71
C LEU A 46 -14.86 -2.61 16.66
N ILE A 47 -14.39 -1.43 17.08
CA ILE A 47 -14.08 -0.30 16.17
C ILE A 47 -12.98 -0.73 15.17
N ALA A 48 -11.97 -1.44 15.66
CA ALA A 48 -10.86 -1.97 14.85
C ALA A 48 -11.30 -2.93 13.72
N LYS A 49 -12.50 -3.53 13.78
CA LYS A 49 -13.00 -4.42 12.72
C LYS A 49 -13.92 -3.73 11.73
N ARG A 50 -14.68 -2.72 12.17
CA ARG A 50 -15.68 -2.07 11.33
C ARG A 50 -15.05 -1.20 10.26
N ASP A 51 -14.10 -0.35 10.64
CA ASP A 51 -13.54 0.65 9.71
C ASP A 51 -12.72 0.01 8.57
N PRO A 52 -11.89 -1.03 8.80
CA PRO A 52 -11.26 -1.78 7.69
C PRO A 52 -12.27 -2.45 6.78
N CYS A 53 -13.36 -3.00 7.35
CA CYS A 53 -14.41 -3.62 6.57
C CYS A 53 -15.05 -2.60 5.62
N LEU A 54 -15.39 -1.41 6.14
CA LEU A 54 -15.93 -0.31 5.33
C LEU A 54 -14.95 0.16 4.27
N GLY A 55 -13.65 0.25 4.56
CA GLY A 55 -12.62 0.60 3.58
C GLY A 55 -12.53 -0.41 2.43
N LYS A 56 -12.48 -1.70 2.75
CA LYS A 56 -12.47 -2.79 1.75
C LYS A 56 -13.74 -2.82 0.91
N ALA A 57 -14.89 -2.64 1.54
CA ALA A 57 -16.16 -2.56 0.83
C ALA A 57 -16.21 -1.31 -0.08
N ALA A 58 -15.77 -0.16 0.42
CA ALA A 58 -15.62 1.05 -0.38
C ALA A 58 -14.77 0.78 -1.62
N ALA A 59 -13.66 0.04 -1.49
CA ALA A 59 -12.76 -0.25 -2.59
C ALA A 59 -13.45 -1.16 -3.62
N LYS A 60 -14.05 -2.25 -3.14
CA LYS A 60 -14.77 -3.22 -3.98
C LYS A 60 -15.88 -2.58 -4.81
N PHE A 61 -16.59 -1.59 -4.26
CA PHE A 61 -17.70 -0.92 -4.94
C PHE A 61 -17.34 0.46 -5.50
N ASN A 62 -16.05 0.85 -5.47
CA ASN A 62 -15.58 2.20 -5.83
C ASN A 62 -16.44 3.33 -5.21
N ALA A 63 -16.73 3.19 -3.91
CA ALA A 63 -17.68 4.01 -3.18
C ALA A 63 -17.02 4.65 -1.94
N PRO A 64 -16.10 5.62 -2.09
CA PRO A 64 -15.41 6.26 -0.97
C PRO A 64 -16.36 6.92 0.04
N ARG A 65 -17.58 7.28 -0.40
CA ARG A 65 -18.65 7.77 0.48
C ARG A 65 -19.01 6.81 1.63
N LEU A 66 -18.74 5.50 1.49
CA LEU A 66 -18.95 4.53 2.57
C LEU A 66 -18.07 4.82 3.79
N CYS A 67 -16.91 5.46 3.61
CA CYS A 67 -16.07 5.91 4.73
C CYS A 67 -16.67 7.06 5.53
N GLY A 68 -17.73 7.72 5.04
CA GLY A 68 -18.53 8.65 5.85
C GLY A 68 -19.26 7.99 7.01
N TYR A 69 -19.41 6.65 6.99
CA TYR A 69 -19.98 5.86 8.07
C TYR A 69 -18.93 5.22 8.98
N ALA A 70 -17.63 5.43 8.73
CA ALA A 70 -16.57 4.93 9.59
C ALA A 70 -16.44 5.78 10.86
N PHE A 71 -15.95 5.20 11.95
CA PHE A 71 -15.61 5.97 13.15
C PHE A 71 -14.35 6.80 12.90
N ASP A 72 -13.30 6.17 12.41
CA ASP A 72 -12.12 6.82 11.86
C ASP A 72 -12.21 6.86 10.32
N LYS A 73 -12.66 8.02 9.83
CA LYS A 73 -12.77 8.28 8.39
C LYS A 73 -11.42 8.20 7.68
N GLN A 74 -10.33 8.66 8.30
CA GLN A 74 -9.00 8.66 7.67
C GLN A 74 -8.48 7.23 7.52
N TYR A 75 -8.66 6.42 8.56
CA TYR A 75 -8.29 5.02 8.50
C TYR A 75 -9.09 4.25 7.43
N CYS A 76 -10.41 4.45 7.35
CA CYS A 76 -11.22 3.86 6.28
C CYS A 76 -10.79 4.31 4.88
N LEU A 77 -10.48 5.59 4.68
CA LEU A 77 -10.02 6.12 3.40
C LEU A 77 -8.65 5.53 3.02
N SER A 78 -7.78 5.29 3.99
CA SER A 78 -6.48 4.65 3.77
C SER A 78 -6.66 3.19 3.32
N GLU A 79 -7.54 2.44 3.99
CA GLU A 79 -7.90 1.06 3.61
C GLU A 79 -8.58 1.00 2.24
N PHE A 80 -9.45 1.99 1.92
CA PHE A 80 -10.05 2.16 0.60
C PHE A 80 -8.99 2.34 -0.49
N ALA A 81 -8.05 3.26 -0.28
CA ALA A 81 -7.00 3.56 -1.24
C ALA A 81 -6.05 2.37 -1.44
N GLN A 82 -5.64 1.70 -0.35
CA GLN A 82 -4.76 0.54 -0.40
C GLN A 82 -5.44 -0.66 -1.06
N SER A 83 -6.67 -1.01 -0.65
CA SER A 83 -7.42 -2.13 -1.23
C SER A 83 -7.81 -1.90 -2.69
N GLY A 84 -8.08 -0.64 -3.07
CA GLY A 84 -8.32 -0.23 -4.46
C GLY A 84 -7.03 0.00 -5.25
N GLN A 85 -5.88 -0.07 -4.59
CA GLN A 85 -4.54 0.17 -5.14
C GLN A 85 -4.45 1.47 -5.96
N SER A 86 -5.08 2.55 -5.46
CA SER A 86 -5.22 3.83 -6.16
C SER A 86 -4.53 4.95 -5.37
N THR A 87 -3.40 5.46 -5.88
CA THR A 87 -2.70 6.59 -5.25
C THR A 87 -3.49 7.90 -5.34
N ASP A 88 -4.35 8.06 -6.34
CA ASP A 88 -5.28 9.19 -6.38
C ASP A 88 -6.26 9.18 -5.21
N SER A 89 -6.62 7.99 -4.72
CA SER A 89 -7.44 7.86 -3.51
C SER A 89 -6.67 8.27 -2.25
N CYS A 90 -5.35 8.05 -2.19
CA CYS A 90 -4.52 8.51 -1.08
C CYS A 90 -4.56 10.04 -0.92
N LYS A 91 -4.73 10.82 -2.00
CA LYS A 91 -4.85 12.29 -1.97
C LYS A 91 -6.07 12.79 -1.20
N GLN A 92 -7.04 11.92 -0.91
CA GLN A 92 -8.22 12.26 -0.10
C GLN A 92 -7.91 12.24 1.42
N LEU A 93 -6.75 11.70 1.82
CA LEU A 93 -6.32 11.69 3.21
C LEU A 93 -5.89 13.09 3.66
N GLN A 94 -6.11 13.37 4.94
CA GLN A 94 -5.70 14.62 5.56
C GLN A 94 -4.23 14.55 5.98
N GLY A 95 -3.44 15.52 5.54
CA GLY A 95 -2.02 15.64 5.91
C GLY A 95 -1.11 14.87 4.97
N THR A 96 -0.03 15.54 4.53
CA THR A 96 0.93 15.00 3.57
C THR A 96 1.57 13.70 4.04
N GLU A 97 1.89 13.58 5.32
CA GLU A 97 2.46 12.35 5.90
C GLU A 97 1.53 11.13 5.70
N ASN A 98 0.22 11.29 5.91
CA ASN A 98 -0.75 10.21 5.70
C ASN A 98 -0.89 9.85 4.22
N GLN A 99 -0.83 10.84 3.33
CA GLN A 99 -0.87 10.63 1.88
C GLN A 99 0.37 9.84 1.42
N ASP A 100 1.54 10.28 1.85
CA ASP A 100 2.84 9.68 1.53
C ASP A 100 2.94 8.24 2.08
N TYR A 101 2.49 8.01 3.32
CA TYR A 101 2.43 6.67 3.92
C TYR A 101 1.48 5.74 3.14
N CYS A 102 0.31 6.23 2.74
CA CYS A 102 -0.64 5.48 1.92
C CYS A 102 -0.04 5.07 0.56
N ILE A 103 0.62 6.02 -0.12
CA ILE A 103 1.30 5.77 -1.40
C ILE A 103 2.41 4.74 -1.22
N ARG A 104 3.24 4.86 -0.16
CA ARG A 104 4.31 3.90 0.14
C ARG A 104 3.77 2.48 0.32
N ASN A 105 2.67 2.30 1.06
CA ASN A 105 2.09 0.97 1.25
C ASN A 105 1.60 0.35 -0.06
N ILE A 106 0.97 1.15 -0.94
CA ILE A 106 0.59 0.69 -2.28
C ILE A 106 1.83 0.29 -3.09
N ALA A 107 2.88 1.11 -3.05
CA ALA A 107 4.12 0.86 -3.78
C ALA A 107 4.80 -0.44 -3.32
N VAL A 108 4.95 -0.65 -2.00
CA VAL A 108 5.74 -1.73 -1.42
C VAL A 108 4.97 -3.05 -1.30
N ILE A 109 3.73 -3.00 -0.83
CA ILE A 109 2.96 -4.22 -0.48
C ILE A 109 2.17 -4.72 -1.67
N GLU A 110 1.49 -3.80 -2.36
CA GLU A 110 0.46 -4.14 -3.34
C GLU A 110 1.00 -4.24 -4.77
N LYS A 111 1.78 -3.24 -5.20
CA LYS A 111 2.25 -3.13 -6.60
C LYS A 111 3.67 -3.59 -6.83
N LYS A 112 4.54 -3.41 -5.84
CA LYS A 112 6.00 -3.62 -5.94
C LYS A 112 6.64 -2.83 -7.09
N ASP A 113 6.14 -1.61 -7.32
CA ASP A 113 6.54 -0.76 -8.44
C ASP A 113 7.12 0.58 -7.92
N PRO A 114 8.39 0.88 -8.23
CA PRO A 114 9.09 2.08 -7.73
C PRO A 114 8.50 3.38 -8.27
N GLN A 115 7.76 3.36 -9.38
CA GLN A 115 7.11 4.56 -9.92
C GLN A 115 6.08 5.15 -8.96
N PHE A 116 5.51 4.34 -8.07
CA PHE A 116 4.63 4.83 -7.02
C PHE A 116 5.40 5.55 -5.91
N CYS A 117 6.61 5.11 -5.54
CA CYS A 117 7.45 5.81 -4.57
C CYS A 117 7.82 7.22 -5.05
N LEU A 118 7.94 7.42 -6.37
CA LEU A 118 8.22 8.75 -6.94
C LEU A 118 7.07 9.75 -6.76
N GLN A 119 5.86 9.29 -6.46
CA GLN A 119 4.69 10.14 -6.19
C GLN A 119 4.65 10.67 -4.76
N ILE A 120 5.48 10.12 -3.85
CA ILE A 120 5.61 10.58 -2.47
C ILE A 120 6.23 11.97 -2.47
N SER A 121 5.65 12.89 -1.71
CA SER A 121 6.09 14.29 -1.75
C SER A 121 7.38 14.51 -0.97
N ASP A 122 7.52 13.91 0.21
CA ASP A 122 8.73 14.01 1.03
C ASP A 122 9.89 13.16 0.45
N ASP A 123 11.04 13.79 0.23
CA ASP A 123 12.21 13.14 -0.39
C ASP A 123 12.72 11.95 0.43
N ILE A 124 12.74 12.09 1.77
CA ILE A 124 13.23 11.03 2.66
C ILE A 124 12.25 9.85 2.67
N ALA A 125 10.95 10.11 2.71
CA ALA A 125 9.92 9.08 2.62
C ALA A 125 9.92 8.37 1.26
N ALA A 126 10.17 9.11 0.17
CA ALA A 126 10.32 8.54 -1.17
C ALA A 126 11.54 7.62 -1.27
N ASP A 127 12.70 8.06 -0.77
CA ASP A 127 13.92 7.26 -0.74
C ASP A 127 13.78 6.03 0.18
N ASN A 128 13.09 6.16 1.33
CA ASN A 128 12.74 5.01 2.18
C ASN A 128 11.85 4.00 1.45
N CYS A 129 10.81 4.47 0.75
CA CYS A 129 9.93 3.61 -0.07
C CYS A 129 10.72 2.82 -1.12
N LEU A 130 11.66 3.47 -1.82
CA LEU A 130 12.54 2.82 -2.78
C LEU A 130 13.49 1.82 -2.10
N MET A 131 14.00 2.13 -0.91
CA MET A 131 14.82 1.20 -0.13
C MET A 131 14.06 -0.08 0.21
N ASP A 132 12.80 0.02 0.65
CA ASP A 132 11.98 -1.15 0.98
C ASP A 132 11.77 -2.06 -0.24
N LEU A 133 11.61 -1.48 -1.43
CA LEU A 133 11.54 -2.22 -2.70
C LEU A 133 12.88 -2.86 -3.07
N SER A 134 13.99 -2.17 -2.83
CA SER A 134 15.34 -2.61 -3.19
C SER A 134 15.76 -3.92 -2.52
N GLY A 135 15.19 -4.25 -1.35
CA GLY A 135 15.47 -5.52 -0.65
C GLY A 135 15.12 -6.76 -1.47
N THR A 136 14.25 -6.62 -2.48
CA THR A 136 13.88 -7.69 -3.41
C THR A 136 14.24 -7.38 -4.86
N ALA A 137 14.84 -6.22 -5.14
CA ALA A 137 15.14 -5.78 -6.49
C ALA A 137 16.36 -6.51 -7.06
N ILE A 138 16.28 -6.85 -8.34
CA ILE A 138 17.37 -7.43 -9.13
C ILE A 138 17.90 -6.41 -10.16
N GLU A 139 17.16 -5.32 -10.39
CA GLU A 139 17.44 -4.36 -11.45
C GLU A 139 18.04 -3.06 -10.88
N VAL A 140 19.17 -2.62 -11.44
CA VAL A 140 19.87 -1.39 -11.02
C VAL A 140 19.03 -0.13 -11.25
N ASP A 141 18.12 -0.16 -12.23
CA ASP A 141 17.23 0.96 -12.58
C ASP A 141 16.35 1.39 -11.39
N TYR A 142 16.11 0.50 -10.42
CA TYR A 142 15.42 0.84 -9.17
C TYR A 142 16.22 1.84 -8.35
N CYS A 143 17.54 1.68 -8.29
CA CYS A 143 18.43 2.58 -7.55
C CYS A 143 18.53 3.94 -8.24
N GLU A 144 18.45 3.99 -9.58
CA GLU A 144 18.55 5.24 -10.32
C GLU A 144 17.42 6.24 -10.03
N ASN A 145 16.31 5.76 -9.46
CA ASN A 145 15.16 6.57 -9.05
C ASN A 145 15.32 7.29 -7.71
N PHE A 146 16.38 7.01 -6.94
CA PHE A 146 16.65 7.74 -5.69
C PHE A 146 16.89 9.22 -5.97
N ARG A 147 16.23 10.08 -5.18
CA ARG A 147 16.39 11.53 -5.32
C ARG A 147 17.78 11.98 -4.86
N GLN A 148 18.29 11.34 -3.81
CA GLN A 148 19.61 11.63 -3.26
C GLN A 148 20.59 10.46 -3.48
N LYS A 149 21.38 10.56 -4.55
CA LYS A 149 22.37 9.52 -4.93
C LYS A 149 23.62 9.47 -4.05
N ASN A 150 23.88 10.46 -3.22
CA ASN A 150 25.02 10.48 -2.28
C ASN A 150 24.58 10.15 -0.85
N THR A 151 23.77 9.10 -0.70
CA THR A 151 23.20 8.68 0.59
C THR A 151 23.52 7.22 0.87
N ALA A 152 23.45 6.84 2.15
CA ALA A 152 23.51 5.45 2.56
C ALA A 152 22.37 4.61 1.93
N PHE A 153 21.22 5.22 1.63
CA PHE A 153 20.10 4.53 1.00
C PHE A 153 20.44 4.05 -0.42
N TYR A 154 20.95 4.96 -1.26
CA TYR A 154 21.37 4.61 -2.61
C TYR A 154 22.54 3.61 -2.60
N ALA A 155 23.52 3.78 -1.70
CA ALA A 155 24.61 2.81 -1.52
C ALA A 155 24.08 1.40 -1.17
N THR A 156 23.10 1.33 -0.26
CA THR A 156 22.48 0.07 0.15
C THR A 156 21.69 -0.56 -1.00
N CYS A 157 20.98 0.24 -1.80
CA CYS A 157 20.30 -0.23 -2.99
C CYS A 157 21.28 -0.88 -3.97
N LEU A 158 22.35 -0.17 -4.35
CA LEU A 158 23.39 -0.69 -5.25
C LEU A 158 24.02 -1.97 -4.71
N SER A 159 24.29 -2.02 -3.40
CA SER A 159 24.83 -3.21 -2.74
C SER A 159 23.90 -4.42 -2.79
N ASN A 160 22.59 -4.21 -2.58
CA ASN A 160 21.60 -5.27 -2.71
C ASN A 160 21.51 -5.79 -4.15
N VAL A 161 21.52 -4.89 -5.14
CA VAL A 161 21.50 -5.29 -6.56
C VAL A 161 22.78 -6.05 -6.90
N ALA A 162 23.96 -5.52 -6.54
CA ALA A 162 25.26 -6.17 -6.75
C ALA A 162 25.31 -7.58 -6.16
N ARG A 163 24.78 -7.78 -4.94
CA ARG A 163 24.64 -9.10 -4.32
C ARG A 163 23.73 -10.03 -5.11
N ASN A 164 22.56 -9.54 -5.53
CA ASN A 164 21.56 -10.35 -6.21
C ASN A 164 21.97 -10.72 -7.65
N THR A 165 22.73 -9.85 -8.33
CA THR A 165 23.21 -10.06 -9.70
C THR A 165 24.63 -10.63 -9.76
N GLN A 166 25.33 -10.70 -8.62
CA GLN A 166 26.76 -11.01 -8.52
C GLN A 166 27.64 -10.07 -9.36
N ASP A 167 27.20 -8.82 -9.56
CA ASP A 167 27.92 -7.79 -10.31
C ASP A 167 28.56 -6.78 -9.36
N SER A 168 29.82 -7.04 -9.01
CA SER A 168 30.61 -6.17 -8.13
C SER A 168 30.92 -4.79 -8.74
N SER A 169 30.76 -4.62 -10.06
CA SER A 169 30.99 -3.32 -10.71
C SER A 169 29.96 -2.26 -10.27
N LEU A 170 28.77 -2.70 -9.83
CA LEU A 170 27.73 -1.84 -9.27
C LEU A 170 28.13 -1.21 -7.92
N CYS A 171 29.17 -1.70 -7.26
CA CYS A 171 29.70 -1.11 -6.03
C CYS A 171 30.57 0.14 -6.28
N ASN A 172 31.09 0.34 -7.49
CA ASN A 172 32.03 1.42 -7.80
C ASN A 172 31.52 2.83 -7.43
N PRO A 173 30.24 3.20 -7.71
CA PRO A 173 29.73 4.53 -7.34
C PRO A 173 29.83 4.83 -5.85
N ILE A 174 29.77 3.82 -4.98
CA ILE A 174 29.80 3.96 -3.51
C ILE A 174 31.13 4.55 -3.03
N GLN A 175 32.24 4.29 -3.74
CA GLN A 175 33.56 4.84 -3.39
C GLN A 175 33.63 6.36 -3.43
N LEU A 176 32.77 6.99 -4.24
CA LEU A 176 32.77 8.43 -4.48
C LEU A 176 31.92 9.18 -3.45
N PHE A 177 31.24 8.47 -2.54
CA PHE A 177 30.34 9.12 -1.59
C PHE A 177 31.13 9.82 -0.49
N SER A 178 30.71 11.04 -0.17
CA SER A 178 31.29 11.85 0.90
C SER A 178 30.72 11.52 2.28
N ILE A 179 30.03 10.38 2.42
CA ILE A 179 29.42 9.94 3.66
C ILE A 179 30.44 9.28 4.58
N PHE A 180 30.26 9.45 5.89
CA PHE A 180 31.02 8.69 6.87
C PHE A 180 30.81 7.18 6.59
N ASN A 181 31.92 6.44 6.48
CA ASN A 181 31.96 4.99 6.21
C ASN A 181 31.73 4.55 4.75
N ALA A 182 31.84 5.43 3.75
CA ALA A 182 31.76 5.04 2.33
C ALA A 182 32.71 3.88 1.96
N ARG A 183 33.93 3.88 2.51
CA ARG A 183 34.90 2.79 2.33
C ARG A 183 34.41 1.45 2.87
N GLU A 184 33.78 1.44 4.05
CA GLU A 184 33.26 0.22 4.67
C GLU A 184 32.06 -0.32 3.89
N LEU A 185 31.14 0.56 3.49
CA LEU A 185 29.99 0.21 2.63
C LEU A 185 30.45 -0.37 1.29
N PHE A 186 31.49 0.22 0.69
CA PHE A 186 32.08 -0.30 -0.54
C PHE A 186 32.66 -1.72 -0.35
N LEU A 187 33.46 -1.94 0.69
CA LEU A 187 34.06 -3.25 0.95
C LEU A 187 32.98 -4.32 1.22
N ASN A 188 31.97 -3.99 2.02
CA ASN A 188 30.84 -4.88 2.28
C ASN A 188 30.05 -5.19 1.01
N CYS A 189 29.87 -4.21 0.12
CA CYS A 189 29.23 -4.41 -1.18
C CYS A 189 30.01 -5.42 -2.05
N ILE A 190 31.34 -5.26 -2.15
CA ILE A 190 32.18 -6.17 -2.93
C ILE A 190 32.11 -7.59 -2.38
N GLN A 191 32.28 -7.77 -1.07
CA GLN A 191 32.22 -9.09 -0.41
C GLN A 191 30.87 -9.78 -0.65
N ASN A 192 29.77 -9.05 -0.47
CA ASN A 192 28.43 -9.57 -0.71
C ASN A 192 28.18 -9.94 -2.19
N ALA A 193 28.74 -9.17 -3.13
CA ALA A 193 28.60 -9.42 -4.57
C ALA A 193 29.41 -10.63 -5.04
N THR A 194 30.59 -10.89 -4.46
CA THR A 194 31.43 -12.04 -4.82
C THR A 194 31.02 -13.33 -4.10
N GLY A 195 30.25 -13.24 -3.02
CA GLY A 195 29.83 -14.39 -2.22
C GLY A 195 30.96 -15.00 -1.38
N GLU A 196 31.98 -14.20 -1.08
CA GLU A 196 33.15 -14.56 -0.27
C GLU A 196 33.00 -14.20 1.22
#